data_AF-A0A6J8C921-F1
#
_entry.id   AF-A0A6J8C921-F1
#
_cell.length_a   1.000
_cell.length_b   1.000
_cell.length_c   1.000
_cell.angle_alpha   90.00
_cell.angle_beta   90.00
_cell.angle_gamma   90.00
#
_symmetry.space_group_name_H-M   'P 1'
#
loop_
_entity.id
_entity.type
_entity.pdbx_description
1 polymer ?
#
loop_
_entity_poly.entity_id
_entity_poly.type
_entity_poly.pdbx_seq_one_letter_code
_entity_poly.pdbx_strand_id
1 'polypeptide(L)'
;MQCSFKTVSSKPCSTIQGSSLITSLSTCKNDIANHLRNCLLQREGLIKNEDDLLRFRGGYFEESSSSLTICPTHRYEFWVTWRKSVYCVLQFACGGNKKPRKARQDCSVNSKQSLYMWKEEQRLIPVGSGRNPSLLQRVPVQMVCQAWVSWHVGVVSMKTDQNDYQNFTIVHVFDNATQDALTSTSILQDTINHINKENKKIKTLYLRSDNAGCFHSSYSLTTIPMINKKSLIKIKRVDFSDPQGGKCICDRKKGIKRYVNEGTH
;
A
#
# COMPACT_ATOMS: atom_id res chain seq x y z
N MET A 1 -14.73 4.54 -34.97
CA MET A 1 -14.32 4.01 -33.64
C MET A 1 -14.89 4.91 -32.57
N GLN A 2 -15.36 4.38 -31.43
CA GLN A 2 -15.83 5.18 -30.30
C GLN A 2 -14.77 5.21 -29.20
N CYS A 3 -14.56 6.39 -28.59
CA CYS A 3 -13.58 6.56 -27.51
C CYS A 3 -14.04 5.83 -26.24
N SER A 4 -13.19 4.95 -25.70
CA SER A 4 -13.46 4.18 -24.48
C SER A 4 -13.52 5.08 -23.23
N PHE A 5 -12.89 6.26 -23.26
CA PHE A 5 -12.82 7.17 -22.11
C PHE A 5 -14.03 8.09 -21.96
N LYS A 6 -14.96 8.04 -22.92
CA LYS A 6 -16.20 8.83 -22.90
C LYS A 6 -17.09 8.51 -21.69
N THR A 7 -17.07 7.26 -21.21
CA THR A 7 -17.87 6.82 -20.06
C THR A 7 -17.27 7.24 -18.72
N VAL A 8 -15.97 7.56 -18.69
CA VAL A 8 -15.22 7.85 -17.46
C VAL A 8 -15.03 9.35 -17.24
N SER A 9 -14.91 10.12 -18.33
CA SER A 9 -14.78 11.57 -18.27
C SER A 9 -16.13 12.27 -18.30
N SER A 10 -16.24 13.39 -17.58
CA SER A 10 -17.37 14.32 -17.70
C SER A 10 -17.30 15.19 -18.95
N LYS A 11 -16.15 15.24 -19.65
CA LYS A 11 -15.97 16.03 -20.87
C LYS A 11 -16.41 15.25 -22.11
N PRO A 12 -17.12 15.89 -23.05
CA PRO A 12 -17.46 15.26 -24.32
C PRO A 12 -16.21 15.04 -25.17
N CYS A 13 -16.24 14.01 -26.03
CA CYS A 13 -15.23 13.85 -27.07
C CYS A 13 -15.26 15.07 -28.00
N SER A 14 -14.12 15.70 -28.23
CA SER A 14 -14.00 16.84 -29.12
C SER A 14 -12.67 16.80 -29.88
N THR A 15 -12.44 17.83 -30.69
CA THR A 15 -11.21 18.03 -31.44
C THR A 15 -10.22 18.83 -30.59
N ILE A 16 -8.96 18.39 -30.51
CA ILE A 16 -7.86 19.16 -29.91
C ILE A 16 -6.79 19.40 -30.97
N GLN A 17 -6.33 20.64 -31.08
CA GLN A 17 -5.29 21.04 -32.06
C GLN A 17 -5.63 20.60 -33.50
N GLY A 18 -6.91 20.65 -33.87
CA GLY A 18 -7.38 20.24 -35.21
C GLY A 18 -7.48 18.73 -35.45
N SER A 19 -7.08 17.88 -34.49
CA SER A 19 -7.23 16.43 -34.59
C SER A 19 -8.43 15.93 -33.79
N SER A 20 -9.28 15.13 -34.45
CA SER A 20 -10.36 14.33 -33.85
C SER A 20 -10.10 12.82 -33.98
N LEU A 21 -8.90 12.44 -34.45
CA LEU A 21 -8.56 11.06 -34.74
C LEU A 21 -8.45 10.27 -33.43
N ILE A 22 -9.34 9.28 -33.27
CA ILE A 22 -9.29 8.33 -32.18
C ILE A 22 -8.20 7.30 -32.48
N THR A 23 -7.31 7.08 -31.52
CA THR A 23 -6.21 6.11 -31.66
C THR A 23 -6.31 5.01 -30.62
N SER A 24 -5.68 3.86 -30.91
CA SER A 24 -5.50 2.78 -29.94
C SER A 24 -4.48 3.19 -28.87
N LEU A 25 -4.73 2.86 -27.61
CA LEU A 25 -3.80 3.15 -26.51
C LEU A 25 -2.41 2.54 -26.72
N SER A 26 -2.32 1.37 -27.35
CA SER A 26 -1.03 0.70 -27.62
C SER A 26 -0.08 1.53 -28.49
N THR A 27 -0.60 2.53 -29.20
CA THR A 27 0.18 3.46 -30.03
C THR A 27 0.66 4.69 -29.25
N CYS A 28 0.11 4.93 -28.06
CA CYS A 28 0.50 6.02 -27.16
C CYS A 28 1.79 5.66 -26.44
N LYS A 29 2.92 6.19 -26.91
CA LYS A 29 4.27 5.90 -26.39
C LYS A 29 5.04 7.16 -26.02
N ASN A 30 4.35 8.26 -25.70
CA ASN A 30 5.03 9.48 -25.32
C ASN A 30 5.78 9.29 -24.00
N ASP A 31 6.91 10.00 -23.84
CA ASP A 31 7.65 9.98 -22.59
C ASP A 31 6.84 10.63 -21.46
N ILE A 32 6.66 9.86 -20.38
CA ILE A 32 5.92 10.27 -19.19
C ILE A 32 6.84 10.51 -17.97
N ALA A 33 8.16 10.35 -18.09
CA ALA A 33 9.08 10.41 -16.95
C ALA A 33 8.98 11.72 -16.16
N ASN A 34 8.98 12.86 -16.85
CA ASN A 34 8.84 14.16 -16.21
C ASN A 34 7.47 14.33 -15.53
N HIS A 35 6.42 13.80 -16.15
CA HIS A 35 5.06 13.83 -15.63
C HIS A 35 4.91 12.96 -14.37
N LEU A 36 5.49 11.76 -14.37
CA LEU A 36 5.54 10.88 -13.19
C LEU A 36 6.27 11.55 -12.04
N ARG A 37 7.39 12.26 -12.29
CA ARG A 37 8.07 13.06 -11.25
C ARG A 37 7.15 14.13 -10.66
N ASN A 38 6.45 14.89 -11.51
CA ASN A 38 5.52 15.94 -11.05
C ASN A 38 4.32 15.38 -10.28
N CYS A 39 3.90 14.15 -10.60
CA CYS A 39 2.83 13.44 -9.89
C CYS A 39 3.34 12.59 -8.72
N LEU A 40 4.64 12.58 -8.44
CA LEU A 40 5.28 11.80 -7.36
C LEU A 40 5.16 10.28 -7.52
N LEU A 41 5.15 9.83 -8.77
CA LEU A 41 5.01 8.43 -9.18
C LEU A 41 6.32 7.85 -9.74
N GLN A 42 7.44 8.57 -9.62
CA GLN A 42 8.71 8.15 -10.23
C GLN A 42 9.29 6.83 -9.68
N ARG A 43 8.84 6.40 -8.48
CA ARG A 43 9.25 5.13 -7.86
C ARG A 43 8.27 4.00 -8.13
N GLU A 44 7.19 4.26 -8.87
CA GLU A 44 6.18 3.27 -9.17
C GLU A 44 6.58 2.44 -10.39
N GLY A 45 6.83 1.14 -10.19
CA GLY A 45 7.26 0.24 -11.27
C GLY A 45 6.14 -0.31 -12.16
N LEU A 46 4.88 0.01 -11.86
CA LEU A 46 3.72 -0.47 -12.63
C LEU A 46 3.38 0.40 -13.84
N ILE A 47 3.74 1.69 -13.80
CA ILE A 47 3.47 2.63 -14.90
C ILE A 47 4.76 2.77 -15.70
N LYS A 48 4.84 2.10 -16.85
CA LYS A 48 6.05 2.15 -17.68
C LYS A 48 5.88 3.10 -18.85
N ASN A 49 4.68 3.09 -19.44
CA ASN A 49 4.37 3.80 -20.65
C ASN A 49 3.12 4.67 -20.49
N GLU A 50 2.86 5.52 -21.49
CA GLU A 50 1.68 6.39 -21.53
C GLU A 50 0.37 5.60 -21.49
N ASP A 51 0.33 4.43 -22.12
CA ASP A 51 -0.84 3.55 -22.13
C ASP A 51 -1.22 3.07 -20.72
N ASP A 52 -0.26 2.62 -19.91
CA ASP A 52 -0.46 2.22 -18.52
C ASP A 52 -1.03 3.38 -17.70
N LEU A 53 -0.48 4.58 -17.88
CA LEU A 53 -0.91 5.76 -17.16
C LEU A 53 -2.37 6.11 -17.48
N LEU A 54 -2.72 6.11 -18.78
CA LEU A 54 -4.08 6.39 -19.23
C LEU A 54 -5.05 5.31 -18.75
N ARG A 55 -4.68 4.02 -18.85
CA ARG A 55 -5.48 2.90 -18.36
C ARG A 55 -5.79 3.03 -16.88
N PHE A 56 -4.77 3.22 -16.04
CA PHE A 56 -4.98 3.34 -14.60
C PHE A 56 -5.78 4.59 -14.19
N ARG A 57 -5.62 5.70 -14.92
CA ARG A 57 -6.46 6.90 -14.69
C ARG A 57 -7.89 6.73 -15.15
N GLY A 58 -8.12 5.93 -16.18
CA GLY A 58 -9.45 5.57 -16.67
C GLY A 58 -10.14 4.47 -15.87
N GLY A 59 -9.48 3.88 -14.87
CA GLY A 59 -10.03 2.76 -14.10
C GLY A 59 -9.90 1.39 -14.77
N TYR A 60 -9.14 1.30 -15.86
CA TYR A 60 -8.91 0.07 -16.60
C TYR A 60 -7.69 -0.68 -16.04
N PHE A 61 -7.86 -1.35 -14.90
CA PHE A 61 -6.74 -2.03 -14.21
C PHE A 61 -6.45 -3.46 -14.69
N GLU A 62 -7.29 -4.05 -15.54
CA GLU A 62 -7.13 -5.42 -16.03
C GLU A 62 -6.27 -5.48 -17.31
N GLU A 63 -5.46 -6.53 -17.45
CA GLU A 63 -4.49 -6.68 -18.55
C GLU A 63 -5.13 -6.83 -19.95
N SER A 64 -6.37 -7.30 -20.03
CA SER A 64 -7.10 -7.61 -21.28
C SER A 64 -7.56 -6.40 -22.11
N SER A 65 -7.12 -5.18 -21.78
CA SER A 65 -7.60 -3.93 -22.40
C SER A 65 -6.86 -3.54 -23.70
N SER A 66 -6.39 -4.52 -24.48
CA SER A 66 -5.69 -4.28 -25.75
C SER A 66 -6.53 -3.62 -26.86
N SER A 67 -7.84 -3.43 -26.65
CA SER A 67 -8.75 -2.76 -27.58
C SER A 67 -9.14 -1.33 -27.16
N LEU A 68 -8.58 -0.78 -26.08
CA LEU A 68 -8.96 0.57 -25.64
C LEU A 68 -8.53 1.62 -26.65
N THR A 69 -9.44 2.55 -26.91
CA THR A 69 -9.17 3.69 -27.79
C THR A 69 -9.42 5.00 -27.05
N ILE A 70 -8.65 6.04 -27.42
CA ILE A 70 -8.73 7.35 -26.79
C ILE A 70 -8.77 8.46 -27.84
N CYS A 71 -9.62 9.46 -27.60
CA CYS A 71 -9.66 10.66 -28.41
C CYS A 71 -8.63 11.70 -27.92
N PRO A 72 -8.27 12.68 -28.75
CA PRO A 72 -7.33 13.74 -28.37
C PRO A 72 -7.76 14.50 -27.10
N THR A 73 -9.06 14.76 -26.92
CA THR A 73 -9.61 15.43 -25.73
C THR A 73 -9.35 14.69 -24.44
N HIS A 74 -9.70 13.41 -24.39
CA HIS A 74 -9.51 12.59 -23.20
C HIS A 74 -8.03 12.31 -22.96
N ARG A 75 -7.23 12.11 -24.01
CA ARG A 75 -5.77 11.98 -23.87
C ARG A 75 -5.16 13.23 -23.23
N TYR A 76 -5.60 14.42 -23.65
CA TYR A 76 -5.13 15.68 -23.10
C TYR A 76 -5.55 15.91 -21.64
N GLU A 77 -6.78 15.50 -21.29
CA GLU A 77 -7.32 15.57 -19.94
C GLU A 77 -6.63 14.59 -18.97
N PHE A 78 -6.52 13.32 -19.35
CA PHE A 78 -5.98 12.28 -18.48
C PHE A 78 -4.45 12.23 -18.47
N TRP A 79 -3.75 13.00 -19.30
CA TRP A 79 -2.28 13.04 -19.30
C TRP A 79 -1.73 14.48 -19.30
N VAL A 80 -1.86 15.23 -20.39
CA VAL A 80 -1.09 16.47 -20.64
C VAL A 80 -1.40 17.59 -19.64
N THR A 81 -2.68 17.86 -19.39
CA THR A 81 -3.10 18.94 -18.46
C THR A 81 -3.31 18.45 -17.05
N TRP A 82 -3.10 17.16 -16.79
CA TRP A 82 -3.27 16.62 -15.47
C TRP A 82 -2.31 17.29 -14.49
N ARG A 83 -2.86 17.76 -13.36
CA ARG A 83 -2.11 18.31 -12.24
C ARG A 83 -2.57 17.65 -10.96
N LYS A 84 -1.62 17.39 -10.06
CA LYS A 84 -1.93 16.89 -8.72
C LYS A 84 -2.83 17.88 -7.99
N SER A 85 -3.97 17.41 -7.49
CA SER A 85 -4.91 18.24 -6.74
C SER A 85 -4.26 18.81 -5.48
N VAL A 86 -4.58 20.07 -5.19
CA VAL A 86 -4.22 20.76 -3.94
C VAL A 86 -4.96 20.15 -2.74
N TYR A 87 -6.10 19.50 -2.97
CA TYR A 87 -6.93 18.90 -1.93
C TYR A 87 -6.80 17.38 -1.91
N CYS A 88 -6.88 16.81 -0.71
CA CYS A 88 -6.74 15.38 -0.50
C CYS A 88 -8.02 14.61 -0.86
N VAL A 89 -7.90 13.61 -1.72
CA VAL A 89 -9.03 12.76 -2.17
C VAL A 89 -9.56 11.80 -1.11
N LEU A 90 -8.80 11.52 -0.05
CA LEU A 90 -9.19 10.59 1.01
C LEU A 90 -10.29 11.15 1.91
N GLN A 91 -10.58 12.45 1.83
CA GLN A 91 -11.64 13.06 2.63
C GLN A 91 -13.01 12.47 2.33
N PHE A 92 -13.25 12.20 1.05
CA PHE A 92 -14.48 11.57 0.59
C PHE A 92 -14.62 10.13 1.14
N ALA A 93 -13.51 9.43 1.42
CA ALA A 93 -13.50 8.11 2.06
C ALA A 93 -13.68 8.17 3.60
N CYS A 94 -13.54 9.35 4.22
CA CYS A 94 -13.66 9.52 5.67
C CYS A 94 -15.08 9.94 6.12
N GLY A 95 -16.09 9.85 5.24
CA GLY A 95 -17.51 9.94 5.59
C GLY A 95 -17.94 11.18 6.38
N GLY A 96 -17.76 12.39 5.86
CA GLY A 96 -18.40 13.56 6.48
C GLY A 96 -18.24 14.88 5.75
N ASN A 97 -19.19 15.80 5.98
CA ASN A 97 -19.20 17.22 5.58
C ASN A 97 -18.10 18.03 6.27
N LYS A 98 -16.84 17.64 6.09
CA LYS A 98 -15.68 18.32 6.69
C LYS A 98 -14.99 19.20 5.65
N LYS A 99 -14.48 20.35 6.11
CA LYS A 99 -13.71 21.27 5.27
C LYS A 99 -12.59 20.54 4.53
N PRO A 100 -12.36 20.87 3.25
CA PRO A 100 -11.39 20.14 2.47
C PRO A 100 -9.97 20.35 3.00
N ARG A 101 -9.28 19.25 3.34
CA ARG A 101 -7.87 19.28 3.74
C ARG A 101 -6.94 19.37 2.55
N LYS A 102 -5.84 20.10 2.71
CA LYS A 102 -4.77 20.15 1.72
C LYS A 102 -4.10 18.78 1.58
N ALA A 103 -3.82 18.38 0.35
CA ALA A 103 -2.92 17.28 0.05
C ALA A 103 -1.50 17.63 0.52
N ARG A 104 -0.76 16.63 0.97
CA ARG A 104 0.65 16.81 1.34
C ARG A 104 1.48 16.95 0.06
N GLN A 105 2.44 17.88 0.05
CA GLN A 105 3.18 18.20 -1.17
C GLN A 105 3.99 17.03 -1.72
N ASP A 106 4.44 16.12 -0.86
CA ASP A 106 5.29 14.94 -1.13
C ASP A 106 4.51 13.62 -1.25
N CYS A 107 3.17 13.64 -1.25
CA CYS A 107 2.35 12.43 -1.33
C CYS A 107 1.32 12.47 -2.47
N SER A 108 1.23 11.39 -3.25
CA SER A 108 0.16 11.18 -4.24
C SER A 108 -0.42 9.76 -4.16
N VAL A 109 -1.53 9.56 -4.86
CA VAL A 109 -2.18 8.26 -5.04
C VAL A 109 -1.43 7.47 -6.12
N ASN A 110 -0.95 6.27 -5.81
CA ASN A 110 -0.32 5.35 -6.76
C ASN A 110 -1.33 4.37 -7.42
N SER A 111 -0.92 3.57 -8.40
CA SER A 111 -1.79 2.61 -9.10
C SER A 111 -2.33 1.53 -8.19
N LYS A 112 -1.55 1.02 -7.23
CA LYS A 112 -2.05 0.02 -6.25
C LYS A 112 -3.16 0.58 -5.37
N GLN A 113 -3.00 1.84 -4.94
CA GLN A 113 -3.98 2.57 -4.14
C GLN A 113 -5.27 2.84 -4.92
N SER A 114 -5.11 3.27 -6.17
CA SER A 114 -6.22 3.50 -7.09
C SER A 114 -7.01 2.21 -7.36
N LEU A 115 -6.30 1.10 -7.64
CA LEU A 115 -6.90 -0.23 -7.84
C LEU A 115 -7.69 -0.71 -6.62
N TYR A 116 -7.13 -0.55 -5.42
CA TYR A 116 -7.81 -0.94 -4.19
C TYR A 116 -9.12 -0.17 -4.00
N MET A 117 -9.07 1.16 -4.14
CA MET A 117 -10.25 2.04 -4.03
C MET A 117 -11.32 1.71 -5.06
N TRP A 118 -10.89 1.35 -6.27
CA TRP A 118 -11.81 0.90 -7.31
C TRP A 118 -12.49 -0.41 -6.92
N LYS A 119 -11.75 -1.40 -6.39
CA LYS A 119 -12.30 -2.72 -6.04
C LYS A 119 -13.24 -2.68 -4.84
N GLU A 120 -12.81 -2.05 -3.75
CA GLU A 120 -13.49 -2.13 -2.46
C GLU A 120 -14.56 -1.04 -2.29
N GLU A 121 -14.27 0.18 -2.73
CA GLU A 121 -15.15 1.33 -2.54
C GLU A 121 -15.96 1.67 -3.80
N GLN A 122 -15.77 0.91 -4.89
CA GLN A 122 -16.39 1.16 -6.21
C GLN A 122 -16.18 2.61 -6.69
N ARG A 123 -15.05 3.21 -6.32
CA ARG A 123 -14.76 4.63 -6.57
C ARG A 123 -13.44 4.81 -7.28
N LEU A 124 -13.50 5.38 -8.49
CA LEU A 124 -12.30 5.70 -9.26
C LEU A 124 -11.58 6.92 -8.68
N ILE A 125 -10.36 6.71 -8.21
CA ILE A 125 -9.45 7.78 -7.83
C ILE A 125 -8.26 7.75 -8.78
N PRO A 126 -8.16 8.66 -9.77
CA PRO A 126 -7.10 8.58 -10.75
C PRO A 126 -5.70 8.70 -10.14
N VAL A 127 -4.76 7.96 -10.72
CA VAL A 127 -3.37 7.92 -10.27
C VAL A 127 -2.68 9.28 -10.41
N GLY A 128 -1.90 9.66 -9.40
CA GLY A 128 -1.28 10.98 -9.27
C GLY A 128 -2.15 12.03 -8.57
N SER A 129 -3.32 11.65 -8.06
CA SER A 129 -4.16 12.53 -7.24
C SER A 129 -3.51 12.89 -5.91
N GLY A 130 -3.84 14.06 -5.35
CA GLY A 130 -3.30 14.51 -4.06
C GLY A 130 -3.86 13.72 -2.88
N ARG A 131 -3.01 13.34 -1.92
CA ARG A 131 -3.44 12.68 -0.67
C ARG A 131 -2.81 13.32 0.56
N ASN A 132 -3.42 13.10 1.72
CA ASN A 132 -2.92 13.55 3.01
C ASN A 132 -2.84 12.34 3.96
N PRO A 133 -1.63 11.91 4.36
CA PRO A 133 -1.43 10.76 5.24
C PRO A 133 -2.13 10.88 6.60
N SER A 134 -2.32 12.09 7.14
CA SER A 134 -3.03 12.29 8.43
C SER A 134 -4.48 11.79 8.42
N LEU A 135 -5.08 11.61 7.24
CA LEU A 135 -6.41 11.05 7.09
C LEU A 135 -6.40 9.52 6.98
N LEU A 136 -5.24 8.87 6.86
CA LEU A 136 -5.14 7.41 6.82
C LEU A 136 -5.58 6.77 8.14
N GLN A 137 -5.33 7.41 9.28
CA GLN A 137 -5.81 6.93 10.58
C GLN A 137 -7.35 6.88 10.68
N ARG A 138 -8.06 7.54 9.76
CA ARG A 138 -9.52 7.70 9.79
C ARG A 138 -10.25 6.84 8.77
N VAL A 139 -9.50 6.13 7.93
CA VAL A 139 -10.05 5.15 7.00
C VAL A 139 -9.79 3.75 7.56
N PRO A 140 -10.56 2.73 7.13
CA PRO A 140 -10.42 1.39 7.67
C PRO A 140 -8.97 0.87 7.62
N VAL A 141 -8.49 0.30 8.72
CA VAL A 141 -7.11 -0.21 8.87
C VAL A 141 -6.73 -1.17 7.73
N GLN A 142 -7.72 -1.96 7.28
CA GLN A 142 -7.55 -2.88 6.16
C GLN A 142 -7.15 -2.16 4.86
N MET A 143 -7.77 -1.03 4.56
CA MET A 143 -7.41 -0.21 3.41
C MET A 143 -6.00 0.35 3.55
N VAL A 144 -5.69 0.92 4.73
CA VAL A 144 -4.37 1.51 5.05
C VAL A 144 -3.25 0.50 4.82
N CYS A 145 -3.31 -0.65 5.47
CA CYS A 145 -2.29 -1.69 5.37
C CYS A 145 -2.20 -2.28 3.94
N GLN A 146 -3.30 -2.41 3.21
CA GLN A 146 -3.24 -3.08 1.90
C GLN A 146 -2.71 -2.18 0.77
N ALA A 147 -2.86 -0.86 0.87
CA ALA A 147 -2.61 0.04 -0.25
C ALA A 147 -1.72 1.25 0.07
N TRP A 148 -1.73 1.77 1.30
CA TRP A 148 -1.30 3.16 1.54
C TRP A 148 0.01 3.33 2.28
N VAL A 149 0.43 2.33 3.04
CA VAL A 149 1.58 2.40 3.94
C VAL A 149 2.30 1.07 3.97
N SER A 150 3.62 1.12 4.12
CA SER A 150 4.37 -0.06 4.50
C SER A 150 3.93 -0.47 5.90
N TRP A 151 3.79 -1.75 6.14
CA TRP A 151 3.40 -2.26 7.45
C TRP A 151 4.11 -3.58 7.73
N HIS A 152 4.23 -3.87 9.01
CA HIS A 152 4.76 -5.13 9.51
C HIS A 152 3.79 -5.72 10.52
N VAL A 153 3.67 -7.04 10.54
CA VAL A 153 2.81 -7.77 11.48
C VAL A 153 3.67 -8.74 12.27
N GLY A 154 3.63 -8.59 13.59
CA GLY A 154 4.17 -9.54 14.54
C GLY A 154 3.03 -10.21 15.29
N VAL A 155 3.08 -11.52 15.44
CA VAL A 155 2.16 -12.25 16.32
C VAL A 155 2.99 -12.82 17.45
N VAL A 156 2.54 -12.57 18.67
CA VAL A 156 3.17 -13.11 19.87
C VAL A 156 2.19 -14.09 20.51
N SER A 157 2.66 -15.32 20.69
CA SER A 157 1.93 -16.41 21.31
C SER A 157 2.49 -16.64 22.70
N MET A 158 1.64 -16.55 23.71
CA MET A 158 2.00 -16.79 25.11
C MET A 158 1.17 -17.94 25.66
N LYS A 159 1.81 -18.76 26.48
CA LYS A 159 1.10 -19.75 27.27
C LYS A 159 0.57 -19.08 28.55
N THR A 160 -0.71 -19.28 28.86
CA THR A 160 -1.35 -18.76 30.06
C THR A 160 -1.18 -19.74 31.23
N ASP A 161 -1.48 -19.27 32.44
CA ASP A 161 -1.44 -20.09 33.66
C ASP A 161 -2.45 -21.27 33.60
N GLN A 162 -3.48 -21.15 32.75
CA GLN A 162 -4.50 -22.17 32.51
C GLN A 162 -4.08 -23.20 31.46
N ASN A 163 -2.81 -23.25 31.07
CA ASN A 163 -2.27 -24.16 30.05
C ASN A 163 -2.78 -23.90 28.61
N ASP A 164 -3.47 -22.78 28.39
CA ASP A 164 -3.94 -22.33 27.08
C ASP A 164 -2.93 -21.41 26.38
N TYR A 165 -3.17 -21.14 25.09
CA TYR A 165 -2.37 -20.18 24.32
C TYR A 165 -3.17 -18.91 23.99
N GLN A 166 -2.64 -17.77 24.40
CA GLN A 166 -3.16 -16.47 24.02
C GLN A 166 -2.26 -15.83 22.97
N ASN A 167 -2.87 -15.36 21.88
CA ASN A 167 -2.19 -14.65 20.82
C ASN A 167 -2.53 -13.16 20.89
N PHE A 168 -1.52 -12.31 20.78
CA PHE A 168 -1.71 -10.90 20.50
C PHE A 168 -0.98 -10.52 19.22
N THR A 169 -1.57 -9.60 18.47
CA THR A 169 -1.06 -9.16 17.17
C THR A 169 -0.60 -7.71 17.30
N ILE A 170 0.64 -7.44 16.94
CA ILE A 170 1.20 -6.09 16.87
C ILE A 170 1.32 -5.74 15.39
N VAL A 171 0.78 -4.58 15.02
CA VAL A 171 0.85 -4.04 13.67
C VAL A 171 1.66 -2.76 13.69
N HIS A 172 2.82 -2.75 13.06
CA HIS A 172 3.60 -1.54 12.84
C HIS A 172 3.22 -0.93 11.50
N VAL A 173 2.94 0.37 11.50
CA VAL A 173 2.54 1.11 10.30
C VAL A 173 3.56 2.21 10.02
N PHE A 174 4.05 2.30 8.79
CA PHE A 174 5.11 3.21 8.38
C PHE A 174 4.68 4.06 7.19
N ASP A 175 4.95 5.38 7.26
CA ASP A 175 4.75 6.28 6.12
C ASP A 175 5.62 5.89 4.92
N ASN A 176 6.87 5.49 5.19
CA ASN A 176 7.80 4.93 4.23
C ASN A 176 8.79 4.03 4.98
N ALA A 177 8.95 2.78 4.54
CA ALA A 177 9.89 1.84 5.14
C ALA A 177 10.52 0.95 4.07
N THR A 178 11.82 0.70 4.22
CA THR A 178 12.62 -0.20 3.40
C THR A 178 12.59 -1.61 3.99
N GLN A 179 12.62 -2.62 3.14
CA GLN A 179 12.75 -4.03 3.58
C GLN A 179 14.22 -4.36 3.86
N ASP A 180 14.83 -3.66 4.81
CA ASP A 180 16.23 -3.84 5.20
C ASP A 180 16.39 -4.34 6.63
N ALA A 181 17.61 -4.75 6.96
CA ALA A 181 17.98 -5.28 8.27
C ALA A 181 17.88 -4.24 9.40
N LEU A 182 18.09 -2.96 9.08
CA LEU A 182 18.02 -1.88 10.06
C LEU A 182 16.58 -1.64 10.51
N THR A 183 15.66 -1.61 9.55
CA THR A 183 14.23 -1.46 9.80
C THR A 183 13.70 -2.67 10.55
N SER A 184 14.02 -3.89 10.12
CA SER A 184 13.54 -5.12 10.78
C SER A 184 14.03 -5.24 12.23
N THR A 185 15.28 -4.89 12.52
CA THR A 185 15.83 -4.90 13.89
C THR A 185 15.21 -3.81 14.77
N SER A 186 14.92 -2.63 14.22
CA SER A 186 14.22 -1.56 14.94
C SER A 186 12.80 -1.97 15.31
N ILE A 187 12.08 -2.63 14.39
CA ILE A 187 10.75 -3.19 14.63
C ILE A 187 10.80 -4.25 15.74
N LEU A 188 11.79 -5.15 15.70
CA LEU A 188 11.98 -6.16 16.72
C LEU A 188 12.22 -5.53 18.10
N GLN A 189 13.08 -4.53 18.17
CA GLN A 189 13.39 -3.84 19.42
C GLN A 189 12.15 -3.14 20.01
N ASP A 190 11.37 -2.46 19.17
CA ASP A 190 10.12 -1.82 19.58
C ASP A 190 9.09 -2.86 20.05
N THR A 191 8.94 -3.96 19.32
CA THR A 191 8.08 -5.09 19.69
C THR A 191 8.43 -5.63 21.08
N ILE A 192 9.71 -5.87 21.36
CA ILE A 192 10.18 -6.34 22.67
C ILE A 192 9.88 -5.32 23.77
N ASN A 193 10.08 -4.04 23.50
CA ASN A 193 9.76 -2.98 24.46
C ASN A 193 8.26 -2.93 24.76
N HIS A 194 7.41 -3.11 23.74
CA HIS A 194 5.97 -3.16 23.92
C HIS A 194 5.55 -4.39 24.75
N ILE A 195 6.06 -5.58 24.42
CA ILE A 195 5.81 -6.81 25.20
C ILE A 195 6.22 -6.64 26.67
N ASN A 196 7.39 -6.06 26.92
CA ASN A 196 7.88 -5.84 28.28
C ASN A 196 7.03 -4.83 29.08
N LYS A 197 6.45 -3.84 28.40
CA LYS A 197 5.52 -2.88 29.00
C LYS A 197 4.18 -3.54 29.36
N GLU A 198 3.61 -4.31 28.43
CA GLU A 198 2.32 -4.98 28.62
C GLU A 198 2.40 -6.12 29.64
N ASN A 199 3.50 -6.87 29.68
CA ASN A 199 3.66 -7.99 30.59
C ASN A 199 5.11 -8.15 31.10
N LYS A 200 5.39 -7.54 32.26
CA LYS A 200 6.69 -7.58 32.95
C LYS A 200 7.14 -8.98 33.41
N LYS A 201 6.23 -9.96 33.44
CA LYS A 201 6.53 -11.34 33.83
C LYS A 201 7.32 -12.09 32.76
N ILE A 202 7.21 -11.67 31.49
CA ILE A 202 7.92 -12.31 30.39
C ILE A 202 9.41 -12.00 30.51
N LYS A 203 10.25 -13.04 30.58
CA LYS A 203 11.72 -12.91 30.64
C LYS A 203 12.42 -13.50 29.44
N THR A 204 11.74 -14.35 28.68
CA THR A 204 12.35 -15.13 27.61
C THR A 204 11.47 -15.07 26.37
N LEU A 205 12.11 -14.98 25.21
CA LEU A 205 11.43 -14.92 23.92
C LEU A 205 12.11 -15.88 22.92
N TYR A 206 11.28 -16.54 22.12
CA TYR A 206 11.69 -17.38 21.00
C TYR A 206 11.19 -16.72 19.73
N LEU A 207 12.09 -16.30 18.86
CA LEU A 207 11.74 -15.62 17.63
C LEU A 207 11.55 -16.62 16.51
N ARG A 208 10.47 -16.45 15.75
CA ARG A 208 10.27 -17.12 14.47
C ARG A 208 9.98 -16.07 13.41
N SER A 209 10.83 -16.01 12.40
CA SER A 209 10.71 -15.08 11.28
C SER A 209 10.44 -15.81 9.97
N ASP A 210 10.07 -15.07 8.93
CA ASP A 210 10.17 -15.59 7.55
C ASP A 210 11.65 -15.68 7.12
N ASN A 211 11.91 -16.34 6.00
CA ASN A 211 13.27 -16.50 5.48
C ASN A 211 13.70 -15.33 4.56
N ALA A 212 13.20 -14.12 4.79
CA ALA A 212 13.64 -12.95 4.03
C ALA A 212 15.02 -12.48 4.49
N GLY A 213 15.80 -11.97 3.53
CA GLY A 213 17.18 -11.47 3.76
C GLY A 213 17.30 -10.46 4.90
N CYS A 214 16.27 -9.66 5.14
CA CYS A 214 16.26 -8.68 6.23
C CYS A 214 16.22 -9.29 7.64
N PHE A 215 15.86 -10.56 7.82
CA PHE A 215 15.86 -11.22 9.14
C PHE A 215 17.09 -12.08 9.39
N HIS A 216 17.69 -12.66 8.35
CA HIS A 216 18.85 -13.55 8.47
C HIS A 216 20.18 -12.90 8.02
N SER A 217 20.21 -11.59 7.81
CA SER A 217 21.45 -10.86 7.53
C SER A 217 22.42 -10.92 8.72
N SER A 218 23.73 -10.79 8.45
CA SER A 218 24.75 -10.69 9.49
C SER A 218 24.44 -9.56 10.48
N TYR A 219 23.94 -8.43 10.00
CA TYR A 219 23.52 -7.30 10.82
C TYR A 219 22.38 -7.69 11.78
N SER A 220 21.34 -8.35 11.27
CA SER A 220 20.19 -8.77 12.08
C SER A 220 20.58 -9.74 13.17
N LEU A 221 21.42 -10.73 12.86
CA LEU A 221 21.89 -11.74 13.80
C LEU A 221 22.83 -11.15 14.87
N THR A 222 23.76 -10.27 14.48
CA THR A 222 24.69 -9.61 15.42
C THR A 222 24.00 -8.60 16.34
N THR A 223 22.84 -8.08 15.93
CA THR A 223 22.03 -7.18 16.77
C THR A 223 21.33 -7.91 17.91
N ILE A 224 21.04 -9.22 17.79
CA ILE A 224 20.36 -10.00 18.84
C ILE A 224 21.11 -9.99 20.18
N PRO A 225 22.43 -10.26 20.26
CA PRO A 225 23.21 -10.06 21.48
C PRO A 225 23.12 -8.65 22.07
N MET A 226 23.09 -7.62 21.22
CA MET A 226 22.99 -6.22 21.67
C MET A 226 21.61 -5.92 22.28
N ILE A 227 20.54 -6.39 21.64
CA ILE A 227 19.17 -6.32 22.18
C ILE A 227 19.09 -7.06 23.52
N ASN A 228 19.68 -8.25 23.60
CA ASN A 228 19.73 -9.04 24.84
C ASN A 228 20.49 -8.31 25.95
N LYS A 229 21.53 -7.52 25.66
CA LYS A 229 22.21 -6.70 26.69
C LYS A 229 21.33 -5.56 27.20
N LYS A 230 20.53 -4.93 26.33
CA LYS A 230 19.72 -3.75 26.66
C LYS A 230 18.33 -4.07 27.21
N SER A 231 17.77 -5.24 26.89
CA SER A 231 16.41 -5.62 27.26
C SER A 231 16.36 -6.51 28.51
N LEU A 232 15.26 -6.38 29.26
CA LEU A 232 14.90 -7.31 30.35
C LEU A 232 14.44 -8.68 29.82
N ILE A 233 13.97 -8.73 28.56
CA ILE A 233 13.57 -9.96 27.87
C ILE A 233 14.75 -10.48 27.07
N LYS A 234 15.11 -11.76 27.27
CA LYS A 234 16.19 -12.42 26.53
C LYS A 234 15.66 -13.29 25.40
N ILE A 235 16.12 -13.01 24.20
CA ILE A 235 15.91 -13.85 23.02
C ILE A 235 16.83 -15.06 23.15
N LYS A 236 16.27 -16.27 23.29
CA LYS A 236 17.03 -17.52 23.43
C LYS A 236 17.27 -18.25 22.12
N ARG A 237 16.37 -18.07 21.15
CA ARG A 237 16.42 -18.77 19.88
C ARG A 237 15.80 -17.90 18.79
N VAL A 238 16.36 -18.00 17.60
CA VAL A 238 15.82 -17.39 16.38
C VAL A 238 15.69 -18.51 15.36
N ASP A 239 14.46 -18.77 14.95
CA ASP A 239 14.11 -19.75 13.94
C ASP A 239 13.62 -19.03 12.67
N PHE A 240 13.94 -19.62 11.52
CA PHE A 240 13.48 -19.13 10.22
C PHE A 240 12.54 -20.16 9.61
N SER A 241 11.43 -19.68 9.05
CA SER A 241 10.45 -20.57 8.42
C SER A 241 11.00 -21.10 7.10
N ASP A 242 10.87 -22.41 6.86
CA ASP A 242 11.23 -23.02 5.58
C ASP A 242 10.39 -22.41 4.44
N PRO A 243 10.98 -22.05 3.29
CA PRO A 243 10.26 -21.60 2.10
C PRO A 243 9.08 -22.49 1.68
N GLN A 244 9.12 -23.80 1.97
CA GLN A 244 8.08 -24.78 1.63
C GLN A 244 7.17 -25.15 2.82
N GLY A 245 7.45 -24.65 4.03
CA GLY A 245 6.83 -25.07 5.30
C GLY A 245 5.42 -24.57 5.60
N GLY A 246 4.67 -24.12 4.58
CA GLY A 246 3.31 -23.59 4.75
C GLY A 246 3.23 -22.20 5.40
N LYS A 247 2.07 -21.56 5.26
CA LYS A 247 1.81 -20.17 5.71
C LYS A 247 1.84 -20.06 7.25
N CYS A 248 2.62 -19.11 7.76
CA CYS A 248 2.75 -18.88 9.20
C CYS A 248 1.48 -18.23 9.81
N ILE A 249 1.40 -18.14 11.15
CA ILE A 249 0.27 -17.49 11.82
C ILE A 249 0.09 -16.02 11.39
N CYS A 250 1.21 -15.34 11.14
CA CYS A 250 1.21 -13.99 10.60
C CYS A 250 0.56 -13.96 9.20
N ASP A 251 0.80 -14.94 8.34
CA ASP A 251 0.19 -15.02 7.01
C ASP A 251 -1.30 -15.33 7.05
N ARG A 252 -1.76 -16.09 8.05
CA ARG A 252 -3.20 -16.29 8.30
C ARG A 252 -3.88 -15.02 8.78
N LYS A 253 -3.19 -14.20 9.59
CA LYS A 253 -3.66 -12.86 10.01
C LYS A 253 -3.61 -11.85 8.86
N LYS A 254 -2.64 -11.93 7.95
CA LYS A 254 -2.66 -11.22 6.65
C LYS A 254 -3.83 -11.67 5.78
N GLY A 255 -4.31 -12.89 5.99
CA GLY A 255 -5.48 -13.51 5.37
C GLY A 255 -6.84 -13.16 5.99
N ILE A 256 -6.92 -12.19 6.91
CA ILE A 256 -8.18 -11.49 7.26
C ILE A 256 -8.59 -10.65 6.04
N LYS A 257 -8.91 -11.35 4.96
CA LYS A 257 -9.49 -10.88 3.71
C LYS A 257 -10.87 -11.51 3.48
N ARG A 258 -11.30 -12.45 4.35
CA ARG A 258 -12.54 -13.23 4.16
C ARG A 258 -13.54 -13.14 5.31
N TYR A 259 -13.10 -13.19 6.56
CA TYR A 259 -14.03 -13.38 7.69
C TYR A 259 -14.72 -12.14 8.27
N VAL A 260 -14.51 -10.93 7.72
CA VAL A 260 -15.26 -9.73 8.15
C VAL A 260 -16.45 -9.44 7.22
N ASN A 261 -16.49 -10.04 6.02
CA ASN A 261 -17.62 -9.93 5.09
C ASN A 261 -18.63 -11.10 5.19
N GLU A 262 -18.44 -12.04 6.13
CA GLU A 262 -19.42 -13.12 6.40
C GLU A 262 -20.20 -12.87 7.70
N GLY A 263 -20.33 -11.60 8.11
CA GLY A 263 -20.96 -11.19 9.36
C GLY A 263 -21.99 -10.09 9.19
N THR A 264 -22.77 -10.11 8.10
CA THR A 264 -24.07 -9.41 7.98
C THR A 264 -24.88 -10.13 6.91
N HIS A 265 -25.64 -11.14 7.34
CA HIS A 265 -26.99 -11.34 6.81
C HIS A 265 -27.92 -10.31 7.46
#